data_AF-A0A6L7PG74-F1
#
_entry.id   AF-A0A6L7PG74-F1
#
_cell.length_a   1.000
_cell.length_b   1.000
_cell.length_c   1.000
_cell.angle_alpha   90.00
_cell.angle_beta   90.00
_cell.angle_gamma   90.00
#
_symmetry.space_group_name_H-M   'P 1'
#
loop_
_entity.id
_entity.type
_entity.pdbx_description
1 polymer ?
#
loop_
_entity_poly.entity_id
_entity_poly.type
_entity_poly.pdbx_seq_one_letter_code
_entity_poly.pdbx_strand_id
1 'polypeptide(L)'
;MNGSTDGRRTLHRGALRVMLASVAVSALMGCYAVLREDFGETEGKLLLSTLSVFGTSMITLACGVAWERERLSVVPPLGIALGLLGLVLLLGVIWTEPSTDSDVLWRGLATEITLALAATHASLISIFGLRRRYRAVPLATYALNALLTATTLLWIWWEPDWDDAFGRLYGALIVLVIAATIAIPVLRRLDGPVVEAERSDTPVRFCPICGAVLDPPGAAACEVCGATFEVRVTTPQAPRG
;
A
#
# COMPACT_ATOMS: atom_id res chain seq x y z
N MET A 1 -31.22 -22.53 -15.37
CA MET A 1 -30.88 -22.59 -13.93
C MET A 1 -30.01 -21.39 -13.54
N ASN A 2 -30.49 -20.14 -13.72
CA ASN A 2 -29.66 -18.92 -13.67
C ASN A 2 -29.65 -18.17 -12.32
N GLY A 3 -30.20 -18.76 -11.24
CA GLY A 3 -30.40 -18.06 -9.97
C GLY A 3 -29.20 -17.99 -9.02
N SER A 4 -28.15 -18.81 -9.22
CA SER A 4 -27.08 -18.98 -8.20
C SER A 4 -25.87 -18.04 -8.36
N THR A 5 -25.62 -17.50 -9.56
CA THR A 5 -24.46 -16.64 -9.84
C THR A 5 -24.71 -15.16 -9.53
N ASP A 6 -25.97 -14.70 -9.64
CA ASP A 6 -26.39 -13.36 -9.22
C ASP A 6 -26.30 -13.23 -7.69
N GLY A 7 -26.80 -14.26 -6.98
CA GLY A 7 -26.78 -14.35 -5.52
C GLY A 7 -25.38 -14.22 -4.91
N ARG A 8 -24.34 -14.85 -5.48
CA ARG A 8 -22.96 -14.74 -4.96
C ARG A 8 -22.37 -13.35 -5.15
N ARG A 9 -22.68 -12.64 -6.24
CA ARG A 9 -22.19 -11.28 -6.49
C ARG A 9 -22.90 -10.26 -5.61
N THR A 10 -24.21 -10.41 -5.40
CA THR A 10 -24.96 -9.57 -4.46
C THR A 10 -24.53 -9.84 -3.02
N LEU A 11 -24.26 -11.09 -2.64
CA LEU A 11 -23.74 -11.44 -1.31
C LEU A 11 -22.33 -10.87 -1.10
N HIS A 12 -21.45 -11.00 -2.08
CA HIS A 12 -20.08 -10.47 -2.00
C HIS A 12 -20.07 -8.94 -1.92
N ARG A 13 -20.89 -8.25 -2.72
CA ARG A 13 -21.06 -6.79 -2.62
C ARG A 13 -21.71 -6.37 -1.31
N GLY A 14 -22.65 -7.17 -0.79
CA GLY A 14 -23.27 -6.96 0.52
C GLY A 14 -22.24 -7.10 1.64
N ALA A 15 -21.45 -8.16 1.63
CA ALA A 15 -20.38 -8.40 2.59
C ALA A 15 -19.33 -7.28 2.58
N LEU A 16 -18.90 -6.83 1.39
CA LEU A 16 -18.01 -5.68 1.25
C LEU A 16 -18.62 -4.38 1.79
N ARG A 17 -19.90 -4.12 1.53
CA ARG A 17 -20.58 -2.92 2.09
C ARG A 17 -20.70 -2.99 3.60
N VAL A 18 -21.03 -4.16 4.15
CA VAL A 18 -21.11 -4.38 5.60
C VAL A 18 -19.73 -4.22 6.24
N MET A 19 -18.69 -4.77 5.62
CA MET A 19 -17.31 -4.60 6.06
C MET A 19 -16.89 -3.12 6.03
N LEU A 20 -17.17 -2.42 4.93
CA LEU A 20 -16.84 -0.99 4.79
C LEU A 20 -17.64 -0.13 5.78
N ALA A 21 -18.91 -0.44 5.99
CA ALA A 21 -19.75 0.22 6.98
C ALA A 21 -19.24 -0.05 8.41
N SER A 22 -18.84 -1.28 8.72
CA SER A 22 -18.24 -1.63 10.02
C SER A 22 -16.95 -0.86 10.25
N VAL A 23 -16.07 -0.78 9.25
CA VAL A 23 -14.82 0.00 9.34
C VAL A 23 -15.12 1.50 9.52
N ALA A 24 -16.09 2.04 8.78
CA ALA A 24 -16.50 3.43 8.91
C ALA A 24 -17.09 3.74 10.29
N VAL A 25 -17.93 2.85 10.84
CA VAL A 25 -18.48 3.00 12.19
C VAL A 25 -17.37 2.93 13.24
N SER A 26 -16.44 1.98 13.13
CA SER A 26 -15.29 1.90 14.03
C SER A 26 -14.41 3.16 13.97
N ALA A 27 -14.19 3.70 12.76
CA ALA A 27 -13.44 4.94 12.57
C ALA A 27 -14.16 6.15 13.18
N LEU A 28 -15.47 6.29 12.95
CA LEU A 28 -16.29 7.35 13.53
C LEU A 28 -16.32 7.26 15.07
N MET A 29 -16.41 6.05 15.61
CA MET A 29 -16.38 5.84 17.06
C MET A 29 -15.00 6.18 17.65
N GLY A 30 -13.92 5.84 16.94
CA GLY A 30 -12.56 6.25 17.29
C GLY A 30 -12.37 7.77 17.25
N CYS A 31 -12.86 8.44 16.21
CA CYS A 31 -12.86 9.91 16.13
C CYS A 31 -13.69 10.53 17.26
N TYR A 32 -14.89 10.00 17.53
CA TYR A 32 -15.74 10.47 18.63
C TYR A 32 -15.08 10.28 19.99
N ALA A 33 -14.41 9.14 20.19
CA ALA A 33 -13.61 8.90 21.39
C ALA A 33 -12.55 10.00 21.52
N VAL A 34 -11.75 10.25 20.48
CA VAL A 34 -10.69 11.30 20.41
C VAL A 34 -11.21 12.72 20.69
N LEU A 35 -12.44 13.04 20.31
CA LEU A 35 -13.06 14.36 20.48
C LEU A 35 -13.65 14.62 21.88
N ARG A 36 -13.64 13.63 22.79
CA ARG A 36 -14.12 13.83 24.16
C ARG A 36 -13.05 14.48 25.03
N GLU A 37 -13.44 15.46 25.85
CA GLU A 37 -12.52 16.24 26.69
C GLU A 37 -11.97 15.45 27.90
N ASP A 38 -12.61 14.35 28.30
CA ASP A 38 -12.20 13.47 29.42
C ASP A 38 -11.26 12.33 28.95
N PHE A 39 -10.19 12.64 28.21
CA PHE A 39 -9.19 11.62 27.89
C PHE A 39 -8.37 11.26 29.11
N GLY A 40 -8.50 10.01 29.57
CA GLY A 40 -7.56 9.45 30.53
C GLY A 40 -6.20 9.22 29.88
N GLU A 41 -5.12 9.42 30.64
CA GLU A 41 -3.75 9.15 30.19
C GLU A 41 -3.57 7.69 29.71
N THR A 42 -4.23 6.75 30.40
CA THR A 42 -4.23 5.33 30.03
C THR A 42 -4.94 5.06 28.71
N GLU A 43 -6.04 5.77 28.42
CA GLU A 43 -6.78 5.60 27.16
C GLU A 43 -5.95 6.13 25.98
N GLY A 44 -5.26 7.25 26.16
CA GLY A 44 -4.29 7.77 25.19
C GLY A 44 -3.16 6.78 24.89
N LYS A 45 -2.55 6.20 25.94
CA LYS A 45 -1.51 5.17 25.80
C LYS A 45 -1.99 3.93 25.04
N LEU A 46 -3.23 3.49 25.30
CA LEU A 46 -3.84 2.37 24.60
C LEU A 46 -4.09 2.68 23.12
N LEU A 47 -4.63 3.86 22.81
CA LEU A 47 -4.85 4.28 21.42
C LEU A 47 -3.54 4.37 20.64
N LEU A 48 -2.51 5.00 21.21
CA LEU A 48 -1.18 5.10 20.59
C LEU A 48 -0.56 3.72 20.37
N SER A 49 -0.62 2.84 21.37
CA SER A 49 -0.10 1.46 21.26
C SER A 49 -0.79 0.70 20.12
N THR A 50 -2.12 0.82 20.02
CA THR A 50 -2.91 0.15 18.98
C THR A 50 -2.58 0.71 17.59
N LEU A 51 -2.41 2.03 17.48
CA LEU A 51 -2.00 2.69 16.25
C LEU A 51 -0.60 2.26 15.81
N SER A 52 0.35 2.14 16.75
CA SER A 52 1.70 1.63 16.47
C SER A 52 1.66 0.20 15.96
N VAL A 53 0.91 -0.70 16.60
CA VAL A 53 0.75 -2.10 16.15
C VAL A 53 0.15 -2.16 14.75
N PHE A 54 -0.88 -1.36 14.47
CA PHE A 54 -1.48 -1.26 13.15
C PHE A 54 -0.49 -0.75 12.09
N GLY A 55 0.27 0.29 12.42
CA GLY A 55 1.32 0.84 11.55
C GLY A 55 2.37 -0.20 11.21
N THR A 56 2.94 -0.86 12.22
CA THR A 56 3.93 -1.94 12.02
C THR A 56 3.36 -3.09 11.20
N SER A 57 2.11 -3.48 11.42
CA SER A 57 1.45 -4.53 10.63
C SER A 57 1.37 -4.16 9.15
N MET A 58 1.03 -2.91 8.82
CA MET A 58 1.03 -2.43 7.43
C MET A 58 2.44 -2.40 6.83
N ILE A 59 3.44 -1.96 7.58
CA ILE A 59 4.85 -1.94 7.15
C ILE A 59 5.31 -3.36 6.84
N THR A 60 5.12 -4.30 7.77
CA THR A 60 5.50 -5.70 7.59
C THR A 60 4.77 -6.34 6.42
N LEU A 61 3.48 -6.04 6.20
CA LEU A 61 2.74 -6.55 5.06
C LEU A 61 3.28 -6.00 3.74
N ALA A 62 3.48 -4.69 3.63
CA ALA A 62 3.96 -4.04 2.41
C ALA A 62 5.38 -4.50 2.06
N CYS A 63 6.28 -4.55 3.04
CA CYS A 63 7.63 -5.05 2.85
C CYS A 63 7.65 -6.58 2.61
N GLY A 64 6.83 -7.35 3.31
CA GLY A 64 6.72 -8.80 3.13
C GLY A 64 6.31 -9.18 1.70
N VAL A 65 5.29 -8.52 1.15
CA VAL A 65 4.87 -8.75 -0.25
C VAL A 65 5.96 -8.34 -1.25
N ALA A 66 6.74 -7.29 -0.96
CA ALA A 66 7.86 -6.91 -1.81
C ALA A 66 9.03 -7.93 -1.75
N TRP A 67 9.29 -8.48 -0.56
CA TRP A 67 10.28 -9.53 -0.34
C TRP A 67 9.93 -10.82 -1.08
N GLU A 68 8.70 -11.31 -0.96
CA GLU A 68 8.23 -12.51 -1.66
C GLU A 68 8.30 -12.39 -3.19
N ARG A 69 8.21 -11.17 -3.72
CA ARG A 69 8.31 -10.89 -5.15
C ARG A 69 9.75 -10.64 -5.63
N GLU A 70 10.75 -10.85 -4.77
CA GLU A 70 12.17 -10.59 -5.01
C GLU A 70 12.46 -9.17 -5.52
N ARG A 71 11.65 -8.18 -5.10
CA ARG A 71 11.80 -6.79 -5.53
C ARG A 71 12.57 -5.96 -4.50
N LEU A 72 13.56 -5.22 -4.99
CA LEU A 72 14.51 -4.39 -4.20
C LEU A 72 15.39 -5.14 -3.20
N SER A 73 15.54 -6.46 -3.31
CA SER A 73 16.46 -7.35 -2.55
C SER A 73 16.69 -6.98 -1.07
N VAL A 74 17.50 -5.96 -0.77
CA VAL A 74 17.91 -5.54 0.58
C VAL A 74 16.94 -4.57 1.27
N VAL A 75 16.06 -3.88 0.53
CA VAL A 75 15.15 -2.87 1.12
C VAL A 75 14.00 -3.48 1.95
N PRO A 76 13.30 -4.52 1.48
CA PRO A 76 12.19 -5.11 2.24
C PRO A 76 12.54 -5.71 3.63
N PRO A 77 13.63 -6.49 3.83
CA PRO A 77 13.94 -7.04 5.14
C PRO A 77 14.37 -5.95 6.11
N LEU A 78 15.05 -4.89 5.60
CA LEU A 78 15.44 -3.74 6.38
C LEU A 78 14.21 -2.96 6.85
N GLY A 79 13.21 -2.77 5.98
CA GLY A 79 11.93 -2.18 6.34
C GLY A 79 11.18 -2.97 7.41
N ILE A 80 11.19 -4.30 7.35
CA ILE A 80 10.60 -5.16 8.38
C ILE A 80 11.35 -5.01 9.72
N ALA A 81 12.68 -5.04 9.68
CA ALA A 81 13.51 -4.88 10.87
C ALA A 81 13.29 -3.52 11.54
N LEU A 82 13.28 -2.44 10.75
CA LEU A 82 12.99 -1.08 11.22
C LEU A 82 11.55 -0.96 11.76
N GLY A 83 10.56 -1.58 11.10
CA GLY A 83 9.18 -1.58 11.57
C GLY A 83 9.00 -2.26 12.94
N LEU A 84 9.71 -3.37 13.17
CA LEU A 84 9.70 -4.09 14.45
C LEU A 84 10.47 -3.33 15.54
N LEU A 85 11.65 -2.79 15.20
CA LEU A 85 12.44 -1.99 16.11
C LEU A 85 11.68 -0.73 16.53
N GLY A 86 11.09 -0.02 15.56
CA GLY A 86 10.23 1.13 15.78
C GLY A 86 9.04 0.82 16.69
N LEU A 87 8.41 -0.35 16.55
CA LEU A 87 7.31 -0.77 17.44
C LEU A 87 7.77 -0.89 18.90
N VAL A 88 8.89 -1.58 19.12
CA VAL A 88 9.45 -1.77 20.47
C VAL A 88 9.82 -0.42 21.09
N LEU A 89 10.45 0.46 20.30
CA LEU A 89 10.82 1.80 20.75
C LEU A 89 9.60 2.67 21.06
N LEU A 90 8.59 2.71 20.18
CA LEU A 90 7.34 3.45 20.39
C LEU A 90 6.61 2.97 21.64
N LEU A 91 6.44 1.66 21.81
CA LEU A 91 5.79 1.11 23.01
C LEU A 91 6.61 1.41 24.27
N GLY A 92 7.93 1.33 24.20
CA GLY A 92 8.82 1.75 25.27
C GLY A 92 8.52 3.20 25.68
N VAL A 93 8.61 4.14 24.74
CA VAL A 93 8.38 5.57 24.99
C VAL A 93 6.97 5.86 25.51
N ILE A 94 5.94 5.21 24.96
CA ILE A 94 4.54 5.39 25.37
C ILE A 94 4.34 4.98 26.84
N TRP A 95 4.98 3.89 27.28
CA TRP A 95 4.73 3.32 28.61
C TRP A 95 5.71 3.75 29.68
N THR A 96 6.95 4.09 29.33
CA THR A 96 7.96 4.52 30.31
C THR A 96 7.99 6.03 30.53
N GLU A 97 7.33 6.81 29.67
CA GLU A 97 7.34 8.28 29.71
C GLU A 97 8.72 8.83 30.11
N PRO A 98 9.76 8.49 29.32
CA PRO A 98 11.10 8.95 29.64
C PRO A 98 11.08 10.47 29.74
N SER A 99 11.77 11.01 30.75
CA SER A 99 11.86 12.44 31.01
C SER A 99 12.10 13.20 29.70
N THR A 100 11.24 14.19 29.43
CA THR A 100 11.17 14.92 28.15
C THR A 100 12.51 15.55 27.72
N ASP A 101 13.47 15.69 28.65
CA ASP A 101 14.84 16.16 28.40
C ASP A 101 15.69 15.27 27.47
N SER A 102 15.23 14.06 27.10
CA SER A 102 15.98 13.19 26.17
C SER A 102 15.70 13.51 24.70
N ASP A 103 16.09 14.70 24.24
CA ASP A 103 15.93 15.14 22.83
C ASP A 103 16.45 14.11 21.82
N VAL A 104 17.55 13.43 22.16
CA VAL A 104 18.17 12.41 21.31
C VAL A 104 17.27 11.19 21.10
N LEU A 105 16.51 10.76 22.12
CA LEU A 105 15.58 9.62 21.99
C LEU A 105 14.43 9.99 21.04
N TRP A 106 13.88 11.19 21.17
CA TRP A 106 12.81 11.67 20.30
C TRP A 106 13.26 11.88 18.85
N ARG A 107 14.45 12.46 18.63
CA ARG A 107 15.06 12.59 17.29
C ARG A 107 15.37 11.22 16.67
N GLY A 108 15.86 10.28 17.48
CA GLY A 108 16.09 8.89 17.07
C GLY A 108 14.78 8.19 16.65
N LEU A 109 13.73 8.32 17.45
CA LEU A 109 12.41 7.75 17.17
C LEU A 109 11.81 8.35 15.89
N ALA A 110 11.88 9.68 15.72
CA ALA A 110 11.42 10.36 14.53
C ALA A 110 12.19 9.91 13.27
N THR A 111 13.51 9.73 13.39
CA THR A 111 14.37 9.21 12.32
C THR A 111 13.98 7.80 11.92
N GLU A 112 13.80 6.90 12.90
CA GLU A 112 13.38 5.52 12.70
C GLU A 112 12.03 5.42 11.97
N ILE A 113 11.03 6.17 12.46
CA ILE A 113 9.69 6.21 11.85
C ILE A 113 9.76 6.72 10.41
N THR A 114 10.57 7.76 10.16
CA THR A 114 10.75 8.35 8.82
C THR A 114 11.37 7.34 7.87
N LEU A 115 12.41 6.61 8.29
CA LEU A 115 13.06 5.56 7.51
C LEU A 115 12.12 4.38 7.23
N ALA A 116 11.37 3.93 8.25
CA ALA A 116 10.41 2.85 8.10
C ALA A 116 9.29 3.22 7.10
N LEU A 117 8.79 4.46 7.15
CA LEU A 117 7.77 4.95 6.23
C LEU A 117 8.32 5.06 4.80
N ALA A 118 9.53 5.56 4.63
CA ALA A 118 10.20 5.66 3.33
C ALA A 118 10.44 4.27 2.71
N ALA A 119 10.89 3.29 3.51
CA ALA A 119 11.08 1.91 3.08
C ALA A 119 9.75 1.26 2.68
N THR A 120 8.70 1.47 3.47
CA THR A 120 7.34 0.98 3.19
C THR A 120 6.82 1.54 1.87
N HIS A 121 6.96 2.85 1.67
CA HIS A 121 6.55 3.51 0.43
C HIS A 121 7.30 2.97 -0.78
N ALA A 122 8.62 2.76 -0.64
CA ALA A 122 9.44 2.16 -1.69
C ALA A 122 9.02 0.71 -2.01
N SER A 123 8.79 -0.11 -0.98
CA SER A 123 8.25 -1.47 -1.13
C SER A 123 6.90 -1.46 -1.84
N LEU A 124 6.00 -0.53 -1.48
CA LEU A 124 4.69 -0.39 -2.09
C LEU A 124 4.79 -0.09 -3.60
N ILE A 125 5.62 0.88 -3.99
CA ILE A 125 5.85 1.22 -5.42
C ILE A 125 6.37 0.01 -6.20
N SER A 126 7.26 -0.77 -5.59
CA SER A 126 7.87 -1.93 -6.24
C SER A 126 6.87 -3.01 -6.63
N ILE A 127 5.83 -3.20 -5.83
CA ILE A 127 4.78 -4.21 -6.03
C ILE A 127 3.98 -3.91 -7.31
N PHE A 128 3.83 -2.63 -7.66
CA PHE A 128 2.97 -2.20 -8.77
C PHE A 128 3.61 -2.33 -10.16
N GLY A 129 4.86 -2.75 -10.31
CA GLY A 129 5.55 -3.11 -11.56
C GLY A 129 5.00 -2.49 -12.87
N LEU A 130 5.43 -1.29 -13.28
CA LEU A 130 4.95 -0.66 -14.52
C LEU A 130 5.72 -1.14 -15.77
N ARG A 131 5.07 -1.09 -16.95
CA ARG A 131 5.70 -1.40 -18.25
C ARG A 131 6.89 -0.49 -18.55
N ARG A 132 7.80 -0.93 -19.44
CA ARG A 132 9.02 -0.18 -19.82
C ARG A 132 8.74 1.27 -20.25
N ARG A 133 7.59 1.53 -20.88
CA ARG A 133 7.11 2.85 -21.29
C ARG A 133 6.90 3.84 -20.13
N TYR A 134 6.54 3.35 -18.94
CA TYR A 134 6.25 4.18 -17.77
C TYR A 134 7.30 4.03 -16.66
N ARG A 135 8.50 3.50 -16.95
CA ARG A 135 9.58 3.35 -15.97
C ARG A 135 10.02 4.66 -15.32
N ALA A 136 9.82 5.79 -15.99
CA ALA A 136 10.12 7.10 -15.43
C ALA A 136 9.25 7.45 -14.21
N VAL A 137 8.00 6.97 -14.15
CA VAL A 137 7.06 7.26 -13.05
C VAL A 137 7.52 6.68 -11.70
N PRO A 138 7.79 5.36 -11.56
CA PRO A 138 8.29 4.82 -10.30
C PRO A 138 9.67 5.38 -9.96
N LEU A 139 10.54 5.64 -10.95
CA LEU A 139 11.84 6.28 -10.69
C LEU A 139 11.69 7.69 -10.10
N ALA A 140 10.83 8.52 -10.70
CA ALA A 140 10.51 9.85 -10.18
C ALA A 140 9.88 9.77 -8.79
N THR A 141 9.05 8.75 -8.54
CA THR A 141 8.44 8.55 -7.22
C THR A 141 9.49 8.17 -6.17
N TYR A 142 10.44 7.29 -6.49
CA TYR A 142 11.56 7.00 -5.59
C TYR A 142 12.42 8.23 -5.32
N ALA A 143 12.69 9.05 -6.33
CA ALA A 143 13.44 10.29 -6.17
C ALA A 143 12.72 11.29 -5.25
N LEU A 144 11.40 11.47 -5.45
CA LEU A 144 10.56 12.32 -4.60
C LEU A 144 10.50 11.80 -3.16
N ASN A 145 10.33 10.49 -2.96
CA ASN A 145 10.32 9.87 -1.64
C ASN A 145 11.67 10.05 -0.93
N ALA A 146 12.79 9.82 -1.63
CA ALA A 146 14.13 10.05 -1.10
C ALA A 146 14.37 11.53 -0.74
N LEU A 147 13.92 12.46 -1.58
CA LEU A 147 14.05 13.89 -1.33
C LEU A 147 13.23 14.35 -0.12
N LEU A 148 11.98 13.86 0.02
CA LEU A 148 11.14 14.12 1.18
C LEU A 148 11.74 13.53 2.47
N THR A 149 12.28 12.32 2.38
CA THR A 149 12.97 11.66 3.50
C THR A 149 14.20 12.48 3.93
N ALA A 150 15.04 12.87 2.98
CA ALA A 150 16.25 13.64 3.25
C ALA A 150 15.95 15.01 3.88
N THR A 151 14.94 15.74 3.36
CA THR A 151 14.51 17.02 3.94
C THR A 151 13.92 16.85 5.34
N THR A 152 13.17 15.78 5.59
CA THR A 152 12.64 15.48 6.93
C THR A 152 13.76 15.15 7.93
N LEU A 153 14.75 14.34 7.52
CA LEU A 153 15.91 14.03 8.37
C LEU A 153 16.77 15.26 8.65
N LEU A 154 16.97 16.12 7.66
CA LEU A 154 17.66 17.40 7.84
C LEU A 154 16.91 18.26 8.84
N TRP A 155 15.58 18.29 8.76
CA TRP A 155 14.77 19.02 9.72
C TRP A 155 14.89 18.48 11.15
N ILE A 156 14.83 17.16 11.34
CA ILE A 156 14.94 16.49 12.65
C ILE A 156 16.28 16.77 13.34
N TRP A 157 17.38 16.80 12.59
CA TRP A 157 18.73 16.88 13.19
C TRP A 157 19.32 18.28 13.21
N TRP A 158 18.97 19.10 12.23
CA TRP A 158 19.56 20.43 12.05
C TRP A 158 18.60 21.56 12.40
N GLU A 159 17.31 21.26 12.60
CA GLU A 159 16.26 22.23 12.93
C GLU A 159 16.41 23.56 12.16
N PRO A 160 16.50 23.51 10.82
CA PRO A 160 16.60 24.72 10.02
C PRO A 160 15.37 25.58 10.26
N ASP A 161 15.57 26.90 10.19
CA ASP A 161 14.48 27.86 10.35
C ASP A 161 13.34 27.53 9.39
N TRP A 162 12.12 27.46 9.94
CA TRP A 162 10.93 27.15 9.17
C TRP A 162 10.45 28.39 8.41
N ASP A 163 11.20 28.74 7.37
CA ASP A 163 10.85 29.85 6.51
C ASP A 163 9.74 29.49 5.51
N ASP A 164 9.15 30.52 4.92
CA ASP A 164 8.09 30.40 3.92
C ASP A 164 8.51 29.54 2.72
N ALA A 165 9.79 29.58 2.33
CA ALA A 165 10.30 28.86 1.18
C ALA A 165 10.41 27.35 1.47
N PHE A 166 10.97 26.98 2.61
CA PHE A 166 11.07 25.61 3.09
C PHE A 166 9.68 25.00 3.30
N GLY A 167 8.77 25.72 3.96
CA GLY A 167 7.40 25.26 4.15
C GLY A 167 6.67 24.98 2.83
N ARG A 168 6.81 25.85 1.83
CA ARG A 168 6.23 25.67 0.49
C ARG A 168 6.85 24.49 -0.25
N LEU A 169 8.18 24.34 -0.19
CA LEU A 169 8.88 23.22 -0.82
C LEU A 169 8.47 21.89 -0.18
N TYR A 170 8.47 21.82 1.15
CA TYR A 170 8.09 20.62 1.90
C TYR A 170 6.64 20.21 1.61
N GLY A 171 5.72 21.18 1.64
CA GLY A 171 4.32 20.95 1.27
C GLY A 171 4.17 20.46 -0.18
N ALA A 172 4.90 21.05 -1.13
CA ALA A 172 4.90 20.60 -2.52
C ALA A 172 5.41 19.16 -2.67
N LEU A 173 6.48 18.79 -1.95
CA LEU A 173 7.02 17.42 -1.95
C LEU A 173 5.99 16.41 -1.44
N ILE A 174 5.31 16.71 -0.34
CA ILE A 174 4.24 15.85 0.20
C ILE A 174 3.13 15.65 -0.84
N VAL A 175 2.64 16.73 -1.44
CA VAL A 175 1.58 16.66 -2.46
C VAL A 175 2.03 15.84 -3.67
N LEU A 176 3.27 16.03 -4.14
CA LEU A 176 3.83 15.27 -5.26
C LEU A 176 3.96 13.77 -4.94
N VAL A 177 4.41 13.42 -3.73
CA VAL A 177 4.51 12.02 -3.28
C VAL A 177 3.12 11.38 -3.21
N ILE A 178 2.12 12.07 -2.63
CA ILE A 178 0.75 11.57 -2.56
C ILE A 178 0.17 11.38 -3.97
N ALA A 179 0.31 12.39 -4.84
CA ALA A 179 -0.17 12.33 -6.22
C ALA A 179 0.47 11.17 -6.99
N ALA A 180 1.78 10.95 -6.85
CA ALA A 180 2.48 9.84 -7.48
C ALA A 180 2.00 8.48 -6.94
N THR A 181 1.74 8.38 -5.64
CA THR A 181 1.21 7.17 -4.98
C THR A 181 -0.16 6.78 -5.54
N ILE A 182 -1.02 7.76 -5.83
CA ILE A 182 -2.33 7.54 -6.44
C ILE A 182 -2.21 7.28 -7.95
N ALA A 183 -1.27 7.93 -8.64
CA ALA A 183 -1.07 7.77 -10.07
C ALA A 183 -0.64 6.35 -10.45
N ILE A 184 0.18 5.69 -9.63
CA ILE A 184 0.69 4.32 -9.87
C ILE A 184 -0.44 3.29 -10.07
N PRO A 185 -1.40 3.10 -9.13
CA PRO A 185 -2.49 2.14 -9.31
C PRO A 185 -3.45 2.56 -10.43
N VAL A 186 -3.62 3.86 -10.69
CA VAL A 186 -4.44 4.36 -11.81
C VAL A 186 -3.80 4.00 -13.14
N LEU A 187 -2.51 4.27 -13.33
CA LEU A 187 -1.75 3.91 -14.53
C LEU A 187 -1.77 2.39 -14.74
N ARG A 188 -1.63 1.61 -13.66
CA ARG A 188 -1.74 0.15 -13.73
C ARG A 188 -3.13 -0.33 -14.15
N ARG A 189 -4.21 0.35 -13.75
CA ARG A 189 -5.56 0.05 -14.22
C ARG A 189 -5.75 0.40 -15.69
N LEU A 190 -5.18 1.52 -16.14
CA LEU A 190 -5.25 1.97 -17.54
C LEU A 190 -4.44 1.06 -18.47
N ASP A 191 -3.30 0.55 -18.00
CA ASP A 191 -2.45 -0.38 -18.76
C ASP A 191 -3.03 -1.79 -18.87
N GLY A 192 -4.09 -2.10 -18.10
CA GLY A 192 -4.69 -3.44 -18.02
C GLY A 192 -3.81 -4.44 -17.26
N PRO A 193 -4.38 -5.59 -16.85
CA PRO A 193 -3.57 -6.66 -16.26
C PRO A 193 -2.48 -7.09 -17.24
N VAL A 194 -1.23 -7.03 -16.81
CA VAL A 194 -0.14 -7.73 -17.49
C VAL A 194 -0.43 -9.22 -17.30
N VAL A 195 -1.17 -9.80 -18.23
CA VAL A 195 -1.04 -11.22 -18.51
C VAL A 195 0.35 -11.33 -19.11
N GLU A 196 1.34 -11.66 -18.29
CA GLU A 196 2.54 -12.31 -18.79
C GLU A 196 2.01 -13.50 -19.58
N ALA A 197 2.06 -13.37 -20.90
CA ALA A 197 1.81 -14.47 -21.80
C ALA A 197 2.96 -15.45 -21.61
N GLU A 198 2.97 -16.14 -20.46
CA GLU A 198 3.45 -17.50 -20.45
C GLU A 198 2.72 -18.18 -21.60
N ARG A 199 3.53 -18.74 -22.49
CA ARG A 199 3.10 -19.49 -23.65
C ARG A 199 2.41 -20.75 -23.12
N SER A 200 1.20 -20.58 -22.63
CA SER A 200 0.33 -21.65 -22.21
C SER A 200 -0.34 -22.11 -23.49
N ASP A 201 0.26 -23.11 -24.14
CA ASP A 201 -0.47 -24.01 -25.05
C ASP A 201 -1.60 -24.74 -24.31
N THR A 202 -1.72 -24.53 -23.00
CA THR A 202 -2.85 -24.99 -22.22
C THR A 202 -4.08 -24.15 -22.60
N PRO A 203 -5.10 -24.75 -23.24
CA PRO A 203 -6.33 -24.06 -23.57
C PRO A 203 -6.90 -23.39 -22.31
N VAL A 204 -7.48 -22.20 -22.46
CA VAL A 204 -8.09 -21.45 -21.35
C VAL A 204 -9.07 -22.39 -20.63
N ARG A 205 -8.69 -22.83 -19.43
CA ARG A 205 -9.48 -23.80 -18.65
C ARG A 205 -10.46 -23.13 -17.70
N PHE A 206 -10.43 -21.81 -17.57
CA PHE A 206 -11.23 -21.09 -16.58
C PHE A 206 -11.89 -19.85 -17.18
N CYS A 207 -13.15 -19.62 -16.80
CA CYS A 207 -13.89 -18.43 -17.20
C CYS A 207 -13.29 -17.18 -16.52
N PRO A 208 -12.92 -16.12 -17.27
CA PRO A 208 -12.32 -14.91 -16.69
C PRO A 208 -13.29 -14.10 -15.82
N ILE A 209 -14.60 -14.35 -15.96
CA ILE A 209 -15.65 -13.61 -15.24
C ILE A 209 -16.03 -14.30 -13.93
N CYS A 210 -16.10 -15.63 -13.89
CA CYS A 210 -16.59 -16.35 -12.71
C CYS A 210 -15.62 -17.41 -12.14
N GLY A 211 -14.50 -17.68 -12.81
CA GLY A 211 -13.51 -18.67 -12.39
C GLY A 211 -13.94 -20.14 -12.58
N ALA A 212 -15.11 -20.41 -13.17
CA ALA A 212 -15.56 -21.78 -13.44
C ALA A 212 -14.66 -22.48 -14.47
N VAL A 213 -14.45 -23.78 -14.32
CA VAL A 213 -13.73 -24.60 -15.30
C VAL A 213 -14.55 -24.64 -16.60
N LEU A 214 -13.90 -24.38 -17.73
CA LEU A 214 -14.48 -24.50 -19.06
C LEU A 214 -14.28 -25.94 -19.56
N ASP A 215 -15.39 -26.58 -19.94
CA ASP A 215 -15.40 -27.91 -20.53
C ASP A 215 -16.28 -27.86 -21.81
N PRO A 216 -15.70 -28.04 -23.02
CA PRO A 216 -14.29 -28.31 -23.28
C PRO A 216 -13.39 -27.08 -23.01
N PRO A 217 -12.10 -27.29 -22.73
CA PRO A 217 -11.13 -26.20 -22.59
C PRO A 217 -11.13 -25.29 -23.82
N GLY A 218 -11.18 -23.97 -23.62
CA GLY A 218 -11.27 -23.00 -24.71
C GLY A 218 -12.69 -22.74 -25.26
N ALA A 219 -13.75 -23.25 -24.62
CA ALA A 219 -15.12 -22.92 -24.98
C ALA A 219 -15.36 -21.40 -24.96
N ALA A 220 -15.92 -20.84 -26.05
CA ALA A 220 -16.21 -19.40 -26.20
C ALA A 220 -17.41 -18.92 -25.36
N ALA A 221 -18.06 -19.84 -24.65
CA ALA A 221 -19.17 -19.56 -23.75
C ALA A 221 -18.96 -20.33 -22.45
N CYS A 222 -19.21 -19.67 -21.33
CA CYS A 222 -19.22 -20.33 -20.03
C CYS A 222 -20.61 -20.83 -19.72
N GLU A 223 -20.79 -22.14 -19.54
CA GLU A 223 -22.08 -22.73 -19.16
C GLU A 223 -22.56 -22.30 -17.76
N VAL A 224 -21.63 -21.89 -16.88
CA VAL A 224 -21.94 -21.51 -15.50
C VAL A 224 -22.46 -20.07 -15.39
N CYS A 225 -21.92 -19.13 -16.16
CA CYS A 225 -22.32 -17.72 -16.07
C CYS A 225 -22.92 -17.13 -17.35
N GLY A 226 -23.02 -17.92 -18.43
CA GLY A 226 -23.56 -17.49 -19.73
C GLY A 226 -22.70 -16.45 -20.46
N ALA A 227 -21.51 -16.11 -19.93
CA ALA A 227 -20.62 -15.17 -20.58
C ALA A 227 -20.08 -15.78 -21.87
N THR A 228 -20.34 -15.10 -22.98
CA THR A 228 -19.67 -15.35 -24.27
C THR A 228 -18.46 -14.46 -24.38
N PHE A 229 -17.32 -15.02 -24.77
CA PHE A 229 -16.06 -14.30 -24.92
C PHE A 229 -15.40 -14.70 -26.24
N GLU A 230 -14.92 -13.69 -26.97
CA GLU A 230 -14.19 -13.88 -28.20
C GLU A 230 -12.71 -14.13 -27.87
N VAL A 231 -12.26 -15.37 -28.06
CA VAL A 231 -10.84 -15.72 -27.87
C VAL A 231 -10.10 -15.38 -29.16
N ARG A 232 -9.48 -14.19 -29.19
CA ARG A 232 -8.53 -13.85 -30.27
C ARG A 232 -7.15 -14.35 -29.91
N VAL A 233 -6.68 -15.35 -30.65
CA VAL A 233 -5.25 -15.69 -30.67
C VAL A 233 -4.55 -14.61 -31.48
N THR A 234 -4.09 -13.56 -30.81
CA THR A 234 -3.22 -12.58 -31.45
C THR A 234 -1.85 -13.20 -31.63
N THR A 235 -1.44 -13.42 -32.89
CA THR A 235 -0.04 -13.69 -33.21
C THR A 235 0.82 -12.56 -32.63
N PRO A 236 2.02 -12.87 -32.10
CA PRO A 236 2.89 -11.85 -31.55
C PRO A 236 3.12 -10.74 -32.58
N GLN A 237 2.72 -9.51 -32.27
CA GLN A 237 3.14 -8.37 -33.06
C GLN A 237 4.66 -8.28 -32.96
N ALA A 238 5.35 -8.44 -34.09
CA ALA A 238 6.78 -8.22 -34.18
C ALA A 238 7.10 -6.82 -33.62
N PRO A 239 8.18 -6.68 -32.84
CA PRO A 239 8.57 -5.39 -32.30
C PRO A 239 8.72 -4.40 -33.45
N ARG A 240 7.95 -3.31 -33.42
CA ARG A 240 8.14 -2.18 -34.35
C ARG A 240 9.50 -1.58 -34.01
N GLY A 241 10.45 -1.74 -34.94
CA GLY A 241 11.79 -1.13 -34.89
C GLY A 241 11.74 0.38 -34.93
#